data_AF-A0A356QHK0-F1
#
_entry.id   AF-A0A356QHK0-F1
#
_cell.length_a   1.000
_cell.length_b   1.000
_cell.length_c   1.000
_cell.angle_alpha   90.00
_cell.angle_beta   90.00
_cell.angle_gamma   90.00
#
_symmetry.space_group_name_H-M   'P 1'
#
loop_
_entity.id
_entity.type
_entity.pdbx_description
1 polymer ?
#
loop_
_entity_poly.entity_id
_entity_poly.type
_entity_poly.pdbx_seq_one_letter_code
_entity_poly.pdbx_strand_id
1 'polypeptide(L)'
;GLADPNRPNGSFLFLGPTGVGKTELCKSLANFLFDTEEAMVRIDMSEFMEKHSVARLIGAPPGYVGYEEGGYLTEAVRRKPYSVLLLDEVEKAHPDVFNIL
;
A
#
# COMPACT_ATOMS: atom_id res chain seq x y z
N GLY A 1 6.20 -19.51 -14.88
CA GLY A 1 5.38 -19.27 -13.68
C GLY A 1 6.04 -19.91 -12.48
N LEU A 2 6.95 -19.18 -11.84
CA LEU A 2 7.82 -19.64 -10.74
C LEU A 2 7.62 -18.82 -9.46
N ALA A 3 6.61 -17.94 -9.41
CA ALA A 3 6.33 -17.11 -8.26
C ALA A 3 5.37 -17.83 -7.30
N ASP A 4 5.64 -17.71 -6.00
CA ASP A 4 4.76 -18.21 -4.94
C ASP A 4 3.42 -17.45 -5.01
N PRO A 5 2.28 -18.14 -5.17
CA PRO A 5 0.97 -17.49 -5.25
C PRO A 5 0.57 -16.74 -3.97
N ASN A 6 1.24 -17.03 -2.84
CA ASN A 6 0.99 -16.34 -1.56
C ASN A 6 1.86 -15.08 -1.38
N ARG A 7 2.65 -14.68 -2.38
CA ARG A 7 3.53 -13.51 -2.30
C ARG A 7 3.26 -12.51 -3.43
N PRO A 8 3.48 -11.22 -3.21
CA PRO A 8 3.48 -10.23 -4.28
C PRO A 8 4.50 -10.58 -5.37
N ASN A 9 4.23 -10.17 -6.61
CA ASN A 9 5.16 -10.35 -7.74
C ASN A 9 6.53 -9.69 -7.50
N GLY A 10 6.57 -8.64 -6.68
CA GLY A 10 7.80 -7.98 -6.24
C GLY A 10 7.55 -7.19 -4.97
N SER A 11 8.53 -7.18 -4.06
CA SER A 11 8.55 -6.36 -2.85
C SER A 11 9.90 -5.67 -2.76
N PHE A 12 9.89 -4.36 -2.59
CA PHE A 12 11.07 -3.50 -2.65
C PHE A 12 11.05 -2.50 -1.51
N LEU A 13 12.23 -2.14 -1.02
CA LEU A 13 12.42 -1.03 -0.07
C LEU A 13 13.30 0.03 -0.74
N PHE A 14 12.75 1.21 -0.95
CA PHE A 14 13.48 2.33 -1.55
C PHE A 14 14.02 3.25 -0.45
N LEU A 15 15.34 3.46 -0.46
CA LEU A 15 16.02 4.34 0.47
C LEU A 15 16.58 5.56 -0.25
N GLY A 16 16.55 6.72 0.40
CA GLY A 16 17.08 7.98 -0.14
C GLY A 16 16.19 9.18 0.18
N PRO A 17 16.63 10.41 -0.07
CA PRO A 17 15.84 11.61 0.20
C PRO A 17 14.64 11.76 -0.75
N THR A 18 13.78 12.74 -0.49
CA THR A 18 12.68 13.12 -1.39
C THR A 18 13.25 13.65 -2.71
N GLY A 19 12.52 13.42 -3.81
CA GLY A 19 12.90 13.93 -5.14
C GLY A 19 13.90 13.09 -5.91
N VAL A 20 14.43 11.98 -5.36
CA VAL A 20 15.36 11.08 -6.09
C VAL A 20 14.68 10.11 -7.07
N GLY A 21 13.37 10.24 -7.27
CA GLY A 21 12.63 9.46 -8.28
C GLY A 21 11.97 8.17 -7.79
N LYS A 22 11.89 7.92 -6.46
CA LYS A 22 11.21 6.73 -5.90
C LYS A 22 9.77 6.56 -6.40
N THR A 23 8.99 7.63 -6.36
CA THR A 23 7.60 7.66 -6.84
C THR A 23 7.52 7.53 -8.37
N GLU A 24 8.43 8.18 -9.10
CA GLU A 24 8.45 8.13 -10.57
C GLU A 24 8.79 6.74 -11.10
N LEU A 25 9.65 5.99 -10.38
CA LEU A 25 9.89 4.58 -10.68
C LEU A 25 8.61 3.75 -10.51
N CYS A 26 7.80 4.01 -9.48
CA CYS A 26 6.54 3.29 -9.26
C CYS A 26 5.50 3.59 -10.35
N LYS A 27 5.37 4.85 -10.77
CA LYS A 27 4.51 5.24 -11.91
C LYS A 27 4.96 4.56 -13.20
N SER A 28 6.26 4.62 -13.49
CA SER A 28 6.85 3.98 -14.67
C SER A 28 6.63 2.47 -14.66
N LEU A 29 6.76 1.83 -13.49
CA LEU A 29 6.51 0.41 -13.32
C LEU A 29 5.02 0.06 -13.50
N ALA A 30 4.10 0.88 -12.99
CA ALA A 30 2.67 0.70 -13.20
C ALA A 30 2.30 0.81 -14.69
N ASN A 31 2.82 1.83 -15.37
CA ASN A 31 2.63 1.99 -16.80
C ASN A 31 3.26 0.85 -17.62
N PHE A 32 4.44 0.37 -17.23
CA PHE A 32 5.12 -0.73 -17.92
C PHE A 32 4.41 -2.07 -17.75
N LEU A 33 3.87 -2.37 -16.56
CA LEU A 33 3.23 -3.65 -16.26
C LEU A 33 1.76 -3.70 -16.65
N PHE A 34 1.06 -2.57 -16.59
CA PHE A 34 -0.40 -2.51 -16.69
C PHE A 34 -0.90 -1.47 -17.70
N ASP A 35 -0.01 -0.91 -18.53
CA ASP A 35 -0.30 0.07 -19.58
C ASP A 35 -0.98 1.38 -19.08
N THR A 36 -0.90 1.65 -17.77
CA THR A 36 -1.41 2.89 -17.19
C THR A 36 -0.74 3.23 -15.86
N GLU A 37 -0.43 4.52 -15.63
CA GLU A 37 0.03 5.01 -14.32
C GLU A 37 -1.07 4.93 -13.25
N GLU A 38 -2.34 4.87 -13.65
CA GLU A 38 -3.49 4.76 -12.72
C GLU A 38 -3.54 3.41 -11.99
N ALA A 39 -2.76 2.43 -12.44
CA ALA A 39 -2.56 1.18 -11.74
C ALA A 39 -1.63 1.33 -10.52
N MET A 40 -1.03 2.51 -10.29
CA MET A 40 -0.35 2.81 -9.04
C MET A 40 -1.37 3.17 -7.95
N VAL A 41 -1.36 2.42 -6.85
CA VAL A 41 -2.07 2.76 -5.62
C VAL A 41 -1.05 3.33 -4.65
N ARG A 42 -1.18 4.61 -4.31
CA ARG A 42 -0.31 5.28 -3.34
C ARG A 42 -1.05 5.42 -2.01
N ILE A 43 -0.40 5.01 -0.93
CA ILE A 43 -0.88 5.21 0.43
C ILE A 43 0.20 5.96 1.20
N ASP A 44 -0.18 7.11 1.77
CA ASP A 44 0.69 7.90 2.64
C ASP A 44 0.70 7.28 4.05
N MET A 45 1.85 6.75 4.46
CA MET A 45 1.99 6.08 5.75
C MET A 45 2.00 7.08 6.92
N SER A 46 2.20 8.38 6.66
CA SER A 46 2.09 9.43 7.68
C SER A 46 0.67 9.59 8.23
N GLU A 47 -0.37 9.12 7.53
CA GLU A 47 -1.75 9.07 8.06
C GLU A 47 -1.96 7.98 9.13
N PHE A 48 -1.00 7.06 9.24
CA PHE A 48 -1.05 5.86 10.09
C PHE A 48 -0.06 5.92 11.26
N MET A 49 0.36 7.12 11.66
CA MET A 49 1.27 7.35 12.79
C MET A 49 0.70 6.92 14.15
N GLU A 50 -0.62 6.99 14.31
CA GLU A 50 -1.32 6.73 15.55
C GLU A 50 -1.83 5.28 15.62
N LYS A 51 -1.81 4.68 16.81
CA LYS A 51 -2.24 3.28 16.97
C LYS A 51 -3.67 3.02 16.49
N HIS A 52 -4.59 3.96 16.74
CA HIS A 52 -5.99 3.81 16.35
C HIS A 52 -6.22 3.98 14.84
N SER A 53 -5.31 4.66 14.13
CA SER A 53 -5.44 4.81 12.68
C SER A 53 -5.05 3.56 11.90
N VAL A 54 -4.26 2.65 12.50
CA VAL A 54 -3.89 1.34 11.90
C VAL A 54 -5.13 0.54 11.47
N ALA A 55 -6.19 0.54 12.27
CA ALA A 55 -7.44 -0.15 11.94
C ALA A 55 -8.10 0.40 10.66
N ARG A 56 -7.87 1.67 10.31
CA ARG A 56 -8.40 2.26 9.07
C ARG A 56 -7.67 1.75 7.82
N LEU A 57 -6.43 1.27 7.96
CA LEU A 57 -5.66 0.73 6.83
C LEU A 57 -6.26 -0.58 6.33
N ILE A 58 -6.62 -1.48 7.24
CA ILE A 58 -7.14 -2.83 6.94
C ILE A 58 -8.65 -2.99 7.09
N GLY A 59 -9.29 -2.08 7.82
CA GLY A 59 -10.71 -2.14 8.16
C GLY A 59 -10.90 -2.40 9.65
N ALA A 60 -11.99 -1.85 10.19
CA ALA A 60 -12.34 -2.10 11.58
C ALA A 60 -12.70 -3.59 11.79
N PRO A 61 -12.64 -4.12 13.02
CA PRO A 61 -13.12 -5.47 13.30
C PRO A 61 -14.66 -5.57 13.16
N PRO A 62 -15.23 -6.77 12.97
CA PRO A 62 -16.68 -6.97 13.00
C PRO A 62 -17.29 -6.38 14.29
N GLY A 63 -18.36 -5.59 14.14
CA GLY A 63 -19.04 -4.93 15.26
C GLY A 63 -18.52 -3.54 15.64
N TYR A 64 -17.49 -3.03 14.95
CA TYR A 64 -17.03 -1.64 15.07
C TYR A 64 -17.51 -0.77 13.91
N VAL A 65 -17.64 0.53 14.15
CA VAL A 65 -17.95 1.51 13.09
C VAL A 65 -16.85 1.46 12.02
N GLY A 66 -17.25 1.37 10.75
CA GLY A 66 -16.34 1.24 9.61
C GLY A 66 -16.01 -0.19 9.19
N TYR A 67 -16.63 -1.23 9.79
CA TYR A 67 -16.42 -2.62 9.36
C TYR A 67 -16.86 -2.86 7.91
N GLU A 68 -18.06 -2.39 7.55
CA GLU A 68 -18.63 -2.55 6.20
C GLU A 68 -17.93 -1.67 5.15
N GLU A 69 -17.20 -0.64 5.59
CA GLU A 69 -16.46 0.26 4.69
C GLU A 69 -15.14 -0.35 4.22
N GLY A 70 -14.64 -1.38 4.92
CA GLY A 70 -13.34 -1.99 4.67
C GLY A 70 -12.18 -1.07 5.04
N GLY A 71 -10.95 -1.56 4.85
CA GLY A 71 -9.74 -0.77 4.98
C GLY A 71 -9.38 -0.01 3.73
N TYR A 72 -8.66 1.09 3.91
CA TYR A 72 -8.12 1.87 2.81
C TYR A 72 -7.28 1.02 1.85
N LEU A 73 -6.37 0.19 2.39
CA LEU A 73 -5.53 -0.71 1.60
C LEU A 73 -6.35 -1.84 0.99
N THR A 74 -7.18 -2.51 1.79
CA THR A 74 -7.93 -3.69 1.35
C THR A 74 -8.92 -3.33 0.24
N GLU A 75 -9.61 -2.21 0.34
CA GLU A 75 -10.57 -1.78 -0.68
C GLU A 75 -9.87 -1.22 -1.93
N ALA A 76 -8.74 -0.52 -1.79
CA ALA A 76 -7.96 -0.08 -2.94
C ALA A 76 -7.47 -1.27 -3.78
N VAL A 77 -6.93 -2.30 -3.14
CA VAL A 77 -6.47 -3.53 -3.82
C VAL A 77 -7.66 -4.34 -4.35
N ARG A 78 -8.77 -4.43 -3.62
CA ARG A 78 -9.98 -5.11 -4.09
C ARG A 78 -10.52 -4.51 -5.39
N ARG A 79 -10.50 -3.17 -5.51
CA ARG A 79 -10.92 -2.44 -6.72
C ARG A 79 -9.91 -2.54 -7.85
N LYS A 80 -8.61 -2.59 -7.54
CA LYS A 80 -7.51 -2.71 -8.51
C LYS A 80 -6.51 -3.82 -8.11
N PRO A 81 -6.86 -5.10 -8.34
CA PRO A 81 -6.02 -6.23 -7.91
C PRO A 81 -4.66 -6.29 -8.61
N TYR A 82 -4.59 -5.79 -9.84
CA TYR A 82 -3.36 -5.63 -10.61
C TYR A 82 -2.89 -4.20 -10.48
N SER A 83 -2.04 -3.95 -9.49
CA SER A 83 -1.56 -2.62 -9.16
C SER A 83 -0.12 -2.63 -8.64
N VAL A 84 0.54 -1.48 -8.75
CA VAL A 84 1.78 -1.19 -8.02
C VAL A 84 1.38 -0.47 -6.74
N LEU A 85 1.58 -1.12 -5.59
CA LEU A 85 1.31 -0.52 -4.28
C LEU A 85 2.55 0.24 -3.79
N LEU A 86 2.40 1.56 -3.64
CA LEU A 86 3.41 2.43 -3.03
C LEU A 86 2.97 2.80 -1.61
N LEU A 87 3.74 2.34 -0.63
CA LEU A 87 3.65 2.78 0.78
C LEU A 87 4.67 3.90 0.97
N ASP A 88 4.21 5.14 0.88
CA ASP A 88 5.08 6.32 0.93
C ASP A 88 5.36 6.72 2.38
N GLU A 89 6.56 7.24 2.67
CA GLU A 89 7.01 7.62 4.03
C GLU A 89 6.79 6.54 5.10
N VAL A 90 7.03 5.26 4.77
CA VAL A 90 6.74 4.11 5.65
C VAL A 90 7.42 4.20 7.02
N GLU A 91 8.54 4.90 7.15
CA GLU A 91 9.20 5.15 8.42
C GLU A 91 8.38 6.01 9.40
N LYS A 92 7.34 6.69 8.92
CA LYS A 92 6.42 7.50 9.74
C LYS A 92 5.28 6.66 10.32
N ALA A 93 4.94 5.53 9.72
CA ALA A 93 3.82 4.71 10.20
C ALA A 93 4.03 4.21 11.64
N HIS A 94 2.93 3.98 12.35
CA HIS A 94 2.96 3.31 13.64
C HIS A 94 3.60 1.90 13.50
N PRO A 95 4.44 1.45 14.45
CA PRO A 95 5.11 0.16 14.37
C PRO A 95 4.17 -1.04 14.13
N ASP A 96 2.95 -0.98 14.66
CA ASP A 96 1.94 -2.04 14.46
C ASP A 96 1.53 -2.23 12.98
N VAL A 97 1.73 -1.23 12.11
CA VAL A 97 1.49 -1.37 10.65
C VAL A 97 2.39 -2.44 10.06
N PHE A 98 3.66 -2.53 10.49
CA PHE A 98 4.63 -3.49 9.96
C PHE A 98 4.32 -4.94 10.32
N ASN A 99 3.46 -5.20 11.32
CA ASN A 99 3.04 -6.56 11.66
C ASN A 99 1.97 -7.10 10.69
N ILE A 100 1.36 -6.22 9.91
CA ILE A 100 0.24 -6.51 8.99
C ILE A 100 0.75 -6.60 7.54
N LEU A 101 1.81 -5.86 7.21
CA LEU A 101 2.50 -5.86 5.91
C LEU A 101 3.40 -7.09 5.74
#